data_AF-A0A5T1YWC7-F1
#
_entry.id   AF-A0A5T1YWC7-F1
#
_cell.length_a   1.000
_cell.length_b   1.000
_cell.length_c   1.000
_cell.angle_alpha   90.00
_cell.angle_beta   90.00
_cell.angle_gamma   90.00
#
_symmetry.space_group_name_H-M   'P 1'
#
loop_
_entity.id
_entity.type
_entity.pdbx_description
1 polymer ?
#
loop_
_entity_poly.entity_id
_entity_poly.type
_entity_poly.pdbx_seq_one_letter_code
_entity_poly.pdbx_strand_id
1 'polypeptide(L)' 'MKNAFFVTASIACGKSTFIEIANSLGFKSISADKIAHKILDENALELEKIFSP' A
#
# COMPACT_ATOMS: atom_id res chain seq x y z
N MET A 1 -0.21 -16.68 10.14
CA MET A 1 -0.98 -15.43 10.35
C MET A 1 -2.44 -15.79 10.48
N LYS A 2 -3.08 -15.54 11.64
CA LYS A 2 -4.52 -15.86 11.84
C LYS A 2 -5.44 -14.65 11.66
N ASN A 3 -4.90 -13.43 11.78
CA ASN A 3 -5.65 -12.16 11.80
C ASN A 3 -5.24 -11.22 10.66
N ALA A 4 -4.76 -11.76 9.55
CA ALA A 4 -4.37 -10.98 8.37
C ALA A 4 -5.42 -11.19 7.28
N PHE A 5 -5.96 -10.09 6.76
CA PHE A 5 -6.97 -10.08 5.71
C PHE A 5 -6.51 -9.17 4.59
N PHE A 6 -6.54 -9.67 3.36
CA PHE A 6 -6.22 -8.89 2.18
C PHE A 6 -7.48 -8.19 1.68
N VAL A 7 -7.38 -6.88 1.47
CA VAL A 7 -8.47 -6.07 0.93
C VAL A 7 -8.10 -5.68 -0.50
N THR A 8 -8.82 -6.26 -1.46
CA THR A 8 -8.77 -5.89 -2.87
C THR A 8 -10.17 -5.55 -3.36
N ALA A 9 -10.25 -4.75 -4.41
CA ALA A 9 -11.52 -4.32 -4.99
C ALA A 9 -11.28 -3.91 -6.45
N SER A 10 -12.34 -3.92 -7.27
CA SER A 10 -12.30 -3.30 -8.60
C SER A 10 -11.97 -1.80 -8.51
N ILE A 11 -11.63 -1.17 -9.63
CA ILE A 11 -11.31 0.27 -9.64
C ILE A 11 -12.54 1.07 -9.21
N ALA A 12 -12.33 2.09 -8.37
CA ALA A 12 -13.35 3.02 -7.86
C ALA A 12 -14.50 2.42 -7.02
N CYS A 13 -14.46 1.14 -6.64
CA CYS A 13 -15.55 0.50 -5.88
C CYS A 13 -15.38 0.58 -4.34
N GLY A 14 -14.62 1.55 -3.83
CA GLY A 14 -14.61 1.86 -2.40
C GLY A 14 -13.61 1.08 -1.54
N LYS A 15 -12.51 0.57 -2.12
CA LYS A 15 -11.39 -0.02 -1.33
C LYS A 15 -10.94 0.92 -0.20
N SER A 16 -10.75 2.21 -0.52
CA SER A 16 -10.37 3.24 0.45
C SER A 16 -11.45 3.45 1.52
N THR A 17 -12.72 3.50 1.12
CA THR A 17 -13.85 3.60 2.05
C THR A 17 -13.92 2.43 3.02
N PHE A 18 -13.74 1.19 2.54
CA PHE A 18 -13.69 0.00 3.40
C PHE A 18 -12.57 0.10 4.44
N ILE A 19 -11.37 0.51 4.02
CA ILE A 19 -10.23 0.70 4.91
C ILE A 19 -10.51 1.79 5.96
N GLU A 20 -11.12 2.90 5.56
CA GLU A 20 -11.50 3.98 6.48
C GLU A 20 -12.48 3.49 7.56
N ILE A 21 -13.49 2.72 7.16
CA ILE A 21 -14.45 2.10 8.10
C ILE A 21 -13.73 1.15 9.05
N ALA A 22 -12.90 0.23 8.53
CA ALA A 22 -12.14 -0.70 9.37
C ALA A 22 -11.24 0.02 10.39
N ASN A 23 -10.55 1.09 9.96
CA ASN A 23 -9.73 1.92 10.84
C ASN A 23 -10.59 2.61 11.92
N SER A 24 -11.77 3.14 11.56
CA SER A 24 -12.69 3.77 12.52
C SER A 24 -13.23 2.80 13.59
N LEU A 25 -13.28 1.50 13.26
CA LEU A 25 -13.65 0.42 14.18
C LEU A 25 -12.46 -0.11 15.02
N GLY A 26 -11.27 0.47 14.88
CA GLY A 26 -10.08 0.11 15.67
C GLY A 26 -9.21 -0.99 15.04
N PHE A 27 -9.51 -1.44 13.83
CA PHE A 27 -8.62 -2.36 13.10
C PHE A 27 -7.43 -1.61 12.53
N LYS A 28 -6.29 -2.31 12.38
CA LYS A 28 -5.08 -1.77 11.78
C LYS A 28 -5.03 -2.14 10.30
N SER A 29 -4.65 -1.18 9.47
CA SER A 29 -4.40 -1.41 8.04
C SER A 29 -2.98 -1.00 7.65
N ILE A 30 -2.46 -1.69 6.62
CA ILE A 30 -1.24 -1.32 5.90
C ILE A 30 -1.57 -1.26 4.42
N SER A 31 -0.91 -0.36 3.68
CA SER A 31 -1.11 -0.19 2.24
C SER A 31 0.09 -0.72 1.48
N ALA A 32 -0.15 -1.70 0.59
CA ALA A 32 0.88 -2.21 -0.31
C ALA A 32 1.45 -1.10 -1.20
N ASP A 33 0.59 -0.25 -1.77
CA ASP A 33 1.01 0.88 -2.64
C ASP A 33 1.94 1.84 -1.89
N LYS A 34 1.60 2.23 -0.64
CA LYS A 34 2.47 3.11 0.16
C LYS A 34 3.82 2.47 0.47
N ILE A 35 3.86 1.17 0.75
CA ILE A 35 5.10 0.44 0.99
C ILE A 35 5.93 0.39 -0.30
N ALA A 36 5.31 0.09 -1.44
CA ALA A 36 5.99 0.07 -2.73
C ALA A 36 6.61 1.44 -3.06
N HIS A 37 5.85 2.53 -2.91
CA HIS A 37 6.39 3.88 -3.09
C HIS A 37 7.55 4.19 -2.16
N LYS A 38 7.43 3.84 -0.87
CA LYS A 38 8.52 4.03 0.09
C LYS A 38 9.80 3.30 -0.33
N ILE A 39 9.69 2.06 -0.81
CA ILE A 39 10.85 1.30 -1.31
C ILE A 39 11.47 1.96 -2.54
N LEU A 40 10.66 2.52 -3.44
CA LEU A 40 11.19 3.28 -4.58
C LEU A 40 11.97 4.52 -4.12
N ASP A 41 11.42 5.28 -3.17
CA ASP A 41 12.06 6.48 -2.64
C ASP A 41 13.38 6.14 -1.91
N GLU A 42 13.39 5.08 -1.09
CA GLU A 42 14.58 4.62 -0.36
C GLU A 42 15.72 4.15 -1.29
N ASN A 43 15.39 3.67 -2.49
CA ASN A 43 16.36 3.14 -3.44
C ASN A 43 16.54 4.04 -4.68
N ALA A 44 16.05 5.28 -4.64
CA ALA A 44 16.00 6.16 -5.81
C ALA A 44 17.35 6.34 -6.51
N LEU A 45 18.45 6.49 -5.75
CA LEU A 45 19.80 6.66 -6.29
C LEU A 45 20.34 5.39 -6.97
N GLU A 46 20.03 4.20 -6.44
CA GLU A 46 20.43 2.94 -7.08
C GLU A 46 19.59 2.67 -8.33
N LEU A 47 18.30 3.00 -8.28
CA LEU A 47 17.42 2.93 -9.45
C LEU A 47 17.87 3.90 -10.55
N GLU A 48 18.29 5.12 -10.19
CA GLU A 48 18.85 6.08 -11.14
C GLU A 48 20.04 5.49 -11.90
N LYS A 49 20.99 4.82 -11.22
CA LYS A 49 22.13 4.18 -11.89
C LYS A 49 21.74 3.07 -12.86
N ILE A 50 20.61 2.41 -12.63
CA ILE A 50 20.13 1.30 -13.48
C ILE A 50 19.34 1.82 -14.68
N PHE A 51 18.53 2.87 -14.47
CA PHE A 51 17.55 3.35 -15.46
C PHE A 51 17.98 4.62 -16.19
N SER A 52 19.00 5.34 -15.71
CA SER A 52 19.58 6.47 -16.43
C SER A 52 20.62 5.99 -17.46
N PRO A 53 20.62 6.54 -18.68
CA PRO A 53 21.53 6.17 -19.76
C PRO A 53 22.99 6.58 -19.53
#